data_AF-H0GVC6-F1
#
_entry.id   AF-H0GVC6-F1
#
_cell.length_a   1.000
_cell.length_b   1.000
_cell.length_c   1.000
_cell.angle_alpha   90.00
_cell.angle_beta   90.00
_cell.angle_gamma   90.00
#
_symmetry.space_group_name_H-M   'P 1'
#
loop_
_entity.id
_entity.type
_entity.pdbx_description
1 polymer ?
#
loop_
_entity_poly.entity_id
_entity_poly.type
_entity_poly.pdbx_seq_one_letter_code
_entity_poly.pdbx_strand_id
1 'polypeptide(L)'
;MMRKFQRYSKNLYNAFQSSERYFEGLNERTDITNETNVSQLLNIHESIRELESKSVVVWNLPTQLRSYDVLNYFWFYNIRSSFKIYWDDEMKRNLRFISFENSDDAYRFKRNYHGLLAKELLNLPKSGGAIDDATETGSEMDTSKVLVDYLSE
;
A
#
# COMPACT_ATOMS: atom_id res chain seq x y z
N MET A 1 -19.68 10.81 16.12
CA MET A 1 -19.59 9.67 15.18
C MET A 1 -19.41 10.15 13.74
N MET A 2 -20.32 11.01 13.25
CA MET A 2 -20.29 11.58 11.89
C MET A 2 -18.96 12.25 11.50
N ARG A 3 -18.39 13.08 12.38
CA ARG A 3 -17.09 13.72 12.10
C ARG A 3 -15.92 12.75 11.92
N LYS A 4 -15.94 11.65 12.67
CA LYS A 4 -14.91 10.60 12.58
C LYS A 4 -15.04 9.84 11.27
N PHE A 5 -16.26 9.54 10.84
CA PHE A 5 -16.53 8.89 9.56
C PHE A 5 -16.08 9.78 8.39
N GLN A 6 -16.47 11.06 8.35
CA GLN A 6 -16.02 11.96 7.27
C GLN A 6 -14.50 12.14 7.22
N ARG A 7 -13.84 12.26 8.38
CA ARG A 7 -12.37 12.29 8.45
C ARG A 7 -11.77 10.99 7.91
N TYR A 8 -12.31 9.84 8.31
CA TYR A 8 -11.90 8.54 7.80
C TYR A 8 -12.06 8.45 6.28
N SER A 9 -13.23 8.82 5.76
CA SER A 9 -13.54 8.81 4.33
C SER A 9 -12.55 9.66 3.54
N LYS A 10 -12.28 10.89 4.01
CA LYS A 10 -11.31 11.79 3.37
C LYS A 10 -9.89 11.21 3.40
N ASN A 11 -9.47 10.67 4.54
CA ASN A 11 -8.15 10.08 4.68
C ASN A 11 -7.98 8.83 3.80
N LEU A 12 -9.00 7.96 3.72
CA LEU A 12 -8.97 6.78 2.85
C LEU A 12 -8.93 7.19 1.38
N TYR A 13 -9.77 8.14 0.97
CA TYR A 13 -9.76 8.69 -0.38
C TYR A 13 -8.36 9.22 -0.73
N ASN A 14 -7.77 10.03 0.14
CA ASN A 14 -6.43 10.57 -0.07
C ASN A 14 -5.35 9.47 -0.11
N ALA A 15 -5.41 8.47 0.77
CA ALA A 15 -4.50 7.32 0.74
C ALA A 15 -4.62 6.53 -0.58
N PHE A 16 -5.83 6.40 -1.09
CA PHE A 16 -6.11 5.81 -2.39
C PHE A 16 -5.78 6.74 -3.56
N GLN A 17 -5.33 7.98 -3.33
CA GLN A 17 -4.73 8.79 -4.38
C GLN A 17 -3.22 8.61 -4.36
N SER A 18 -2.55 9.01 -3.27
CA SER A 18 -1.11 8.84 -3.10
C SER A 18 -0.68 8.99 -1.63
N SER A 19 0.59 8.68 -1.35
CA SER A 19 1.22 8.96 -0.05
C SER A 19 1.19 10.46 0.27
N GLU A 20 1.53 11.31 -0.69
CA GLU A 20 1.61 12.76 -0.52
C GLU A 20 0.23 13.32 -0.12
N ARG A 21 -0.81 12.96 -0.89
CA ARG A 21 -2.20 13.38 -0.62
C ARG A 21 -2.68 12.93 0.75
N TYR A 22 -2.30 11.72 1.18
CA TYR A 22 -2.64 11.22 2.51
C TYR A 22 -2.04 12.12 3.59
N PHE A 23 -0.73 12.37 3.55
CA PHE A 23 -0.04 13.16 4.57
C PHE A 23 -0.43 14.64 4.55
N GLU A 24 -0.67 15.22 3.37
CA GLU A 24 -1.25 16.56 3.23
C GLU A 24 -2.62 16.65 3.94
N GLY A 25 -3.49 15.66 3.67
CA GLY A 25 -4.84 15.60 4.23
C GLY A 25 -4.93 15.41 5.75
N LEU A 26 -3.87 14.91 6.40
CA LEU A 26 -3.82 14.80 7.86
C LEU A 26 -3.83 16.16 8.55
N ASN A 27 -3.23 17.18 7.93
CA ASN A 27 -3.12 18.53 8.49
C ASN A 27 -4.31 19.43 8.12
N GLU A 28 -5.09 19.04 7.12
CA GLU A 28 -6.26 19.80 6.70
C GLU A 28 -7.35 19.79 7.78
N ARG A 29 -7.91 20.96 8.08
CA ARG A 29 -9.13 21.03 8.88
C ARG A 29 -10.25 20.40 8.07
N THR A 30 -10.99 19.46 8.65
CA THR A 30 -12.23 19.02 8.02
C THR A 30 -13.26 20.08 8.33
N ASP A 31 -13.57 20.93 7.35
CA ASP A 31 -14.70 21.85 7.42
C ASP A 31 -15.98 21.02 7.32
N ILE A 32 -16.31 20.38 8.45
CA ILE A 32 -17.53 19.61 8.60
C ILE A 32 -18.61 20.63 8.93
N THR A 33 -19.24 21.14 7.88
CA THR A 33 -20.50 21.85 8.03
C THR A 33 -21.50 20.89 8.68
N ASN A 34 -22.23 21.36 9.70
CA ASN A 34 -23.23 20.55 10.42
C ASN A 34 -24.43 20.15 9.53
N GLU A 35 -24.41 20.46 8.24
CA GLU A 35 -25.52 20.31 7.29
C GLU A 35 -25.36 19.14 6.31
N THR A 36 -24.53 18.14 6.62
CA THR A 36 -24.45 16.96 5.75
C THR A 36 -25.75 16.15 5.85
N ASN A 37 -26.54 16.13 4.77
CA ASN A 37 -27.79 15.38 4.71
C ASN A 37 -27.52 13.86 4.53
N VAL A 38 -28.46 13.01 4.94
CA VAL A 38 -28.43 11.54 4.86
C VAL A 38 -28.04 11.04 3.46
N SER A 39 -28.57 11.64 2.39
CA SER A 39 -28.24 11.24 1.02
C SER A 39 -26.75 11.46 0.68
N GLN A 40 -26.14 12.52 1.19
CA GLN A 40 -24.71 12.77 0.99
C GLN A 40 -23.87 11.75 1.78
N LEU A 41 -24.32 11.34 2.97
CA LEU A 41 -23.66 10.29 3.76
C LEU A 41 -23.72 8.94 3.05
N LEU A 42 -24.85 8.58 2.45
CA LEU A 42 -24.99 7.35 1.67
C LEU A 42 -24.04 7.34 0.47
N ASN A 43 -23.92 8.45 -0.24
CA ASN A 43 -22.97 8.56 -1.36
C ASN A 43 -21.52 8.40 -0.89
N ILE A 44 -21.14 9.05 0.21
CA ILE A 44 -19.81 8.88 0.81
C ILE A 44 -19.59 7.41 1.19
N HIS A 45 -20.59 6.78 1.82
CA HIS A 45 -20.49 5.39 2.23
C HIS A 45 -20.24 4.44 1.05
N GLU A 46 -20.99 4.57 -0.04
CA GLU A 46 -20.79 3.72 -1.22
C GLU A 46 -19.43 3.95 -1.88
N SER A 47 -18.98 5.21 -2.00
CA SER A 47 -17.64 5.50 -2.51
C SER A 47 -16.53 4.91 -1.64
N ILE A 48 -16.68 4.97 -0.32
CA ILE A 48 -15.71 4.41 0.63
C ILE A 48 -15.68 2.90 0.60
N ARG A 49 -16.84 2.25 0.47
CA ARG A 49 -16.94 0.80 0.38
C ARG A 49 -16.15 0.25 -0.80
N GLU A 50 -16.17 0.95 -1.93
CA GLU A 50 -15.35 0.59 -3.09
C GLU A 50 -13.85 0.65 -2.74
N LEU A 51 -13.39 1.75 -2.14
CA LEU A 51 -11.97 1.93 -1.78
C LEU A 51 -11.50 0.93 -0.73
N GLU A 52 -12.32 0.62 0.27
CA GLU A 52 -12.05 -0.41 1.28
C GLU A 52 -11.94 -1.81 0.66
N SER A 53 -12.73 -2.08 -0.39
CA SER A 53 -12.67 -3.36 -1.10
C SER A 53 -11.35 -3.52 -1.88
N LYS A 54 -10.73 -2.40 -2.29
CA LYS A 54 -9.48 -2.34 -3.07
C LYS A 54 -8.25 -1.98 -2.20
N SER A 55 -8.36 -2.01 -0.89
CA SER A 55 -7.24 -1.68 -0.01
C SER A 55 -7.14 -2.56 1.22
N VAL A 56 -5.93 -2.60 1.78
CA VAL A 56 -5.60 -3.28 3.02
C VAL A 56 -4.73 -2.39 3.89
N VAL A 57 -4.76 -2.69 5.18
CA VAL A 57 -3.84 -2.17 6.15
C VAL A 57 -3.08 -3.35 6.75
N VAL A 58 -1.77 -3.34 6.64
CA VAL A 58 -0.89 -4.47 6.98
C VAL A 58 0.02 -4.09 8.13
N TRP A 59 -0.03 -4.88 9.20
CA TRP A 59 0.93 -4.81 10.30
C TRP A 59 2.15 -5.68 10.03
N ASN A 60 3.27 -5.31 10.66
CA ASN A 60 4.46 -6.16 10.81
C ASN A 60 5.16 -6.55 9.51
N LEU A 61 5.07 -5.73 8.45
CA LEU A 61 6.07 -5.77 7.38
C LEU A 61 7.40 -5.21 7.92
N PRO A 62 8.58 -5.65 7.46
CA PRO A 62 9.84 -5.06 7.90
C PRO A 62 9.92 -3.57 7.58
N THR A 63 10.43 -2.78 8.53
CA THR A 63 10.49 -1.31 8.40
C THR A 63 11.47 -0.86 7.33
N GLN A 64 12.46 -1.67 6.97
CA GLN A 64 13.48 -1.34 5.98
C GLN A 64 12.96 -1.39 4.54
N LEU A 65 11.87 -2.12 4.29
CA LEU A 65 11.34 -2.24 2.94
C LEU A 65 10.88 -0.88 2.43
N ARG A 66 11.14 -0.58 1.17
CA ARG A 66 10.54 0.52 0.44
C ARG A 66 9.25 0.01 -0.22
N SER A 67 8.45 0.95 -0.72
CA SER A 67 7.24 0.63 -1.47
C SER A 67 7.55 -0.32 -2.63
N TYR A 68 8.61 -0.03 -3.38
CA TYR A 68 9.09 -0.85 -4.49
C TYR A 68 9.39 -2.30 -4.09
N ASP A 69 10.03 -2.53 -2.94
CA ASP A 69 10.38 -3.88 -2.50
C ASP A 69 9.10 -4.72 -2.20
N VAL A 70 8.05 -4.08 -1.68
CA VAL A 70 6.74 -4.71 -1.44
C VAL A 70 6.07 -5.07 -2.78
N LEU A 71 6.06 -4.14 -3.72
CA LEU A 71 5.47 -4.36 -5.05
C LEU A 71 6.17 -5.51 -5.79
N ASN A 72 7.50 -5.55 -5.73
CA ASN A 72 8.29 -6.61 -6.38
C ASN A 72 8.07 -7.99 -5.77
N TYR A 73 8.02 -8.10 -4.44
CA TYR A 73 7.81 -9.40 -3.82
C TYR A 73 6.40 -9.94 -4.08
N PHE A 74 5.41 -9.05 -4.01
CA PHE A 74 4.00 -9.36 -4.20
C PHE A 74 3.55 -9.10 -5.65
N TRP A 75 4.45 -9.27 -6.63
CA TRP A 75 4.24 -8.93 -8.04
C TRP A 75 3.02 -9.63 -8.69
N PHE A 76 2.60 -10.77 -8.13
CA PHE A 76 1.44 -11.54 -8.59
C PHE A 76 0.09 -10.97 -8.11
N TYR A 77 0.11 -9.89 -7.32
CA TYR A 77 -1.05 -9.06 -7.04
C TYR A 77 -0.90 -7.72 -7.77
N ASN A 78 -1.98 -7.20 -8.34
CA ASN A 78 -1.97 -5.90 -8.99
C ASN A 78 -2.02 -4.75 -7.95
N ILE A 79 -0.92 -4.59 -7.21
CA ILE A 79 -0.73 -3.54 -6.21
C ILE A 79 -0.44 -2.22 -6.91
N ARG A 80 -1.29 -1.23 -6.64
CA ARG A 80 -1.17 0.13 -7.17
C ARG A 80 -0.20 0.98 -6.35
N SER A 81 -0.32 0.94 -5.02
CA SER A 81 0.57 1.69 -4.13
C SER A 81 0.73 1.00 -2.79
N SER A 82 1.88 1.23 -2.14
CA SER A 82 2.19 0.76 -0.79
C SER A 82 2.98 1.84 -0.07
N PHE A 83 2.60 2.23 1.14
CA PHE A 83 3.38 3.18 1.94
C PHE A 83 3.08 3.03 3.43
N LYS A 84 4.03 3.48 4.27
CA LYS A 84 3.87 3.44 5.73
C LYS A 84 2.94 4.57 6.16
N ILE A 85 1.95 4.25 6.98
CA ILE A 85 1.07 5.23 7.64
C ILE A 85 1.39 5.39 9.13
N TYR A 86 2.14 4.44 9.69
CA TYR A 86 2.74 4.51 11.02
C TYR A 86 4.03 3.68 11.03
N TRP A 87 5.05 4.14 11.73
CA TRP A 87 6.31 3.40 11.90
C TRP A 87 6.94 3.73 13.24
N ASP A 88 7.54 2.71 13.84
CA ASP A 88 8.31 2.77 15.06
C ASP A 88 9.64 2.04 14.79
N ASP A 89 10.72 2.82 14.73
CA ASP A 89 12.05 2.31 14.43
C ASP A 89 12.70 1.59 15.62
N GLU A 90 12.24 1.86 16.84
CA GLU A 90 12.71 1.19 18.06
C GLU A 90 12.07 -0.20 18.15
N MET A 91 10.74 -0.26 18.02
CA MET A 91 10.01 -1.54 18.07
C MET A 91 10.07 -2.33 16.75
N LYS A 92 10.67 -1.76 15.70
CA LYS A 92 10.68 -2.30 14.32
C LYS A 92 9.28 -2.67 13.81
N ARG A 93 8.28 -1.87 14.19
CA ARG A 93 6.88 -2.05 13.79
C ARG A 93 6.51 -1.00 12.78
N ASN A 94 5.70 -1.37 11.80
CA ASN A 94 5.00 -0.40 10.98
C ASN A 94 3.61 -0.89 10.63
N LEU A 95 2.80 0.10 10.25
CA LEU A 95 1.53 -0.08 9.61
C LEU A 95 1.66 0.45 8.18
N ARG A 96 1.33 -0.38 7.22
CA ARG A 96 1.32 0.00 5.80
C ARG A 96 -0.08 0.01 5.25
N PHE A 97 -0.37 1.04 4.47
CA PHE A 97 -1.49 1.05 3.56
C PHE A 97 -1.04 0.44 2.23
N ILE A 98 -1.83 -0.46 1.67
CA ILE A 98 -1.61 -1.02 0.34
C ILE A 98 -2.94 -0.93 -0.44
N SER A 99 -2.88 -0.37 -1.64
CA SER A 99 -4.01 -0.30 -2.57
C SER A 99 -3.78 -1.18 -3.78
N PHE A 100 -4.87 -1.70 -4.35
CA PHE A 100 -4.88 -2.60 -5.49
C PHE A 100 -5.74 -2.01 -6.60
N GLU A 101 -5.44 -2.36 -7.85
CA GLU A 101 -6.27 -1.98 -9.00
C GLU A 101 -7.66 -2.61 -8.94
N ASN A 102 -7.75 -3.84 -8.42
CA ASN A 102 -8.98 -4.61 -8.33
C ASN A 102 -9.21 -5.17 -6.91
N SER A 103 -10.47 -5.43 -6.57
CA SER A 103 -10.87 -5.91 -5.25
C SER A 103 -10.57 -7.40 -5.02
N ASP A 104 -10.42 -8.19 -6.10
CA ASP A 104 -10.11 -9.62 -6.01
C ASP A 104 -8.69 -9.84 -5.47
N ASP A 105 -7.71 -9.09 -5.98
CA ASP A 105 -6.33 -9.14 -5.48
C ASP A 105 -6.24 -8.67 -4.03
N ALA A 106 -6.97 -7.61 -3.66
CA ALA A 106 -7.05 -7.19 -2.27
C ALA A 106 -7.64 -8.29 -1.38
N TYR A 107 -8.70 -8.96 -1.84
CA TYR A 107 -9.32 -10.07 -1.13
C TYR A 107 -8.38 -11.28 -0.99
N ARG A 108 -7.71 -11.69 -2.07
CA ARG A 108 -6.73 -12.78 -2.07
C ARG A 108 -5.54 -12.44 -1.18
N PHE A 109 -5.04 -11.20 -1.23
CA PHE A 109 -3.99 -10.73 -0.34
C PHE A 109 -4.40 -10.82 1.12
N LYS A 110 -5.59 -10.32 1.49
CA LYS A 110 -6.14 -10.44 2.87
C LYS A 110 -6.20 -11.89 3.35
N ARG A 111 -6.52 -12.83 2.45
CA ARG A 111 -6.65 -14.25 2.77
C ARG A 111 -5.34 -15.01 2.84
N ASN A 112 -4.32 -14.59 2.10
CA ASN A 112 -3.06 -15.32 1.97
C ASN A 112 -1.95 -14.72 2.83
N TYR A 113 -2.00 -13.41 3.10
CA TYR A 113 -1.02 -12.74 3.94
C TYR A 113 -1.35 -12.94 5.42
N HIS A 114 -0.62 -13.86 6.07
CA HIS A 114 -0.74 -14.14 7.49
C HIS A 114 0.49 -13.67 8.31
N GLY A 115 1.32 -12.80 7.74
CA GLY A 115 2.50 -12.24 8.42
C GLY A 115 3.72 -13.17 8.53
N LEU A 116 3.60 -14.45 8.15
CA LEU A 116 4.67 -15.45 8.27
C LEU A 116 5.88 -15.17 7.35
N LEU A 117 5.64 -14.57 6.18
CA LEU A 117 6.65 -14.34 5.12
C LEU A 117 7.42 -13.02 5.25
N ALA A 118 7.11 -12.21 6.26
CA ALA A 118 7.68 -10.88 6.41
C ALA A 118 9.22 -10.88 6.53
N LYS A 119 9.82 -11.92 7.14
CA LYS A 119 11.28 -12.01 7.27
C LYS A 119 11.99 -12.35 5.96
N GLU A 120 11.35 -13.12 5.08
CA GLU A 120 11.94 -13.51 3.79
C GLU A 120 12.11 -12.30 2.86
N LEU A 121 11.26 -11.29 3.01
CA LEU A 121 11.39 -10.00 2.31
C LEU A 121 12.75 -9.31 2.54
N LEU A 122 13.41 -9.56 3.67
CA LEU A 122 14.72 -8.97 3.98
C LEU A 122 15.87 -9.67 3.24
N ASN A 123 15.63 -10.89 2.74
CA ASN A 123 16.62 -11.70 2.05
C ASN A 123 16.51 -11.58 0.52
N LEU A 124 15.58 -10.76 0.02
CA LEU A 124 15.47 -10.53 -1.41
C LEU A 124 16.78 -9.93 -1.93
N PRO A 125 17.33 -10.47 -3.03
CA PRO A 125 18.48 -9.85 -3.66
C PRO A 125 18.08 -8.41 -3.99
N LYS A 126 18.78 -7.44 -3.39
CA LYS A 126 18.63 -6.05 -3.78
C LYS A 126 18.96 -6.01 -5.26
N SER A 127 17.97 -5.80 -6.13
CA SER A 127 18.27 -5.53 -7.53
C SER A 127 19.22 -4.34 -7.53
N GLY A 128 20.47 -4.56 -7.93
CA GLY A 128 21.47 -3.51 -8.05
C GLY A 128 20.86 -2.39 -8.89
N GLY A 129 20.63 -1.26 -8.25
CA GLY A 129 19.80 -0.18 -8.78
C GLY A 129 19.64 0.93 -7.77
N ALA A 130 20.74 1.30 -7.11
CA ALA A 130 20.94 2.71 -6.84
C ALA A 130 21.13 3.36 -8.21
N ILE A 131 20.06 3.92 -8.76
CA ILE A 131 20.21 4.97 -9.76
C ILE A 131 20.55 6.20 -8.92
N ASP A 132 21.83 6.28 -8.54
CA ASP A 132 22.45 7.58 -8.46
C ASP A 132 22.54 8.09 -9.90
N ASP A 133 22.09 9.33 -10.05
CA ASP A 133 21.99 10.10 -11.28
C ASP A 133 23.34 10.10 -12.04
N ALA A 134 23.51 9.22 -13.04
CA ALA A 134 24.46 9.38 -14.15
C ALA A 134 24.35 8.24 -15.19
N THR A 135 23.95 8.63 -16.40
CA THR A 135 24.26 8.03 -17.72
C THR A 135 23.73 6.63 -18.08
N GLU A 136 22.90 6.66 -19.14
CA GLU A 136 22.52 5.54 -20.01
C GLU A 136 23.69 4.62 -20.40
N THR A 137 23.49 3.30 -20.34
CA THR A 137 23.74 2.38 -21.48
C THR A 137 23.10 1.03 -21.18
N GLY A 138 22.42 0.48 -22.19
CA GLY A 138 21.51 -0.65 -22.04
C GLY A 138 22.17 -2.02 -21.82
N SER A 139 21.40 -2.90 -21.20
CA SER A 139 21.55 -4.35 -21.27
C SER A 139 20.23 -4.97 -20.80
N GLU A 140 19.38 -5.41 -21.73
CA GLU A 140 18.20 -6.22 -21.42
C GLU A 140 18.64 -7.51 -20.73
N MET A 141 18.29 -7.66 -19.45
CA MET A 141 18.52 -8.89 -18.70
C MET A 141 17.22 -9.71 -18.71
N ASP A 142 17.26 -10.85 -19.41
CA ASP A 142 16.16 -11.80 -19.55
C ASP A 142 15.76 -12.38 -18.18
N THR A 143 14.63 -11.91 -17.65
CA THR A 143 14.08 -12.24 -16.33
C THR A 143 13.50 -13.66 -16.26
N SER A 144 13.44 -14.36 -17.39
CA SER A 144 12.87 -15.71 -17.49
C SER A 144 13.71 -16.78 -16.76
N LYS A 145 15.01 -16.54 -16.57
CA LYS A 145 15.92 -17.52 -15.94
C LYS A 145 15.88 -17.51 -14.41
N VAL A 146 15.59 -16.37 -13.78
CA VAL A 146 15.64 -16.24 -12.32
C VAL A 146 14.47 -16.96 -11.63
N LEU A 147 13.36 -17.15 -12.34
CA LEU A 147 12.16 -17.81 -11.81
C LEU A 147 12.23 -19.35 -11.80
N VAL A 148 13.06 -19.97 -12.66
CA VAL A 148 13.11 -21.44 -12.77
C VAL A 148 13.92 -22.06 -11.64
N ASP A 149 14.96 -21.38 -11.16
CA ASP A 149 15.84 -21.91 -10.11
C ASP A 149 15.18 -21.93 -8.72
N TYR A 150 14.09 -21.16 -8.50
CA TYR A 150 13.39 -21.11 -7.22
C TYR A 150 12.26 -22.14 -7.05
N LEU A 151 11.89 -22.85 -8.13
CA LEU A 151 10.79 -23.84 -8.12
C LEU A 151 11.29 -25.29 -8.12
N SER A 152 12.59 -25.50 -7.96
CA SER A 152 13.24 -26.81 -8.12
C SER A 152 13.79 -27.43 -6.82
N GLU A 153 13.45 -26.89 -5.64
CA GLU A 153 13.74 -27.50 -4.34
C GLU A 153 12.49 -28.02 -3.62
#